data_AF-A0A921JZ64-F1
#
_entry.id   AF-A0A921JZ64-F1
#
_cell.length_a   1.000
_cell.length_b   1.000
_cell.length_c   1.000
_cell.angle_alpha   90.00
_cell.angle_beta   90.00
_cell.angle_gamma   90.00
#
_symmetry.space_group_name_H-M   'P 1'
#
loop_
_entity.id
_entity.type
_entity.pdbx_description
1 polymer ?
#
loop_
_entity_poly.entity_id
_entity_poly.type
_entity_poly.pdbx_seq_one_letter_code
_entity_poly.pdbx_strand_id
1 'polypeptide(L)'
;MAESASANGVGTRLRAFTARMSEPVAEPVTDPRRRRFLWLEIAVVLTVTFALSGYTSILSIVQALLDAAPLNEQTQTLNASASQNPWLDLAYQLGRIARLTAWALLPLVLLWHSRISLRAMGLTLPPGRGHWPAVRGDLARGAALTALIGIPGLALYLGAVAIGANATVEASGLGTTWWRVPVLLTSALANSGAEELVVVVYLAIRLRQLGWSVPAVIAFSAVLRGSYHLYQGFGGGLGNLVMGALFVAFWLAFRRAWPLIWAHFLLDAFAFIGYAMIAPHVGWL
;
A
#
# COMPACT_ATOMS: atom_id res chain seq x y z
N MET A 1 44.16 -7.24 -12.75
CA MET A 1 43.41 -8.37 -12.16
C MET A 1 42.58 -7.91 -10.94
N ALA A 2 41.62 -6.99 -11.11
CA ALA A 2 40.81 -6.49 -9.98
C ALA A 2 39.34 -6.19 -10.36
N GLU A 3 38.76 -6.92 -11.31
CA GLU A 3 37.37 -6.70 -11.77
C GLU A 3 36.43 -7.92 -11.61
N SER A 4 36.91 -9.09 -11.22
CA SER A 4 36.07 -10.31 -11.15
C SER A 4 35.45 -10.62 -9.78
N ALA A 5 35.79 -9.87 -8.71
CA ALA A 5 35.30 -10.16 -7.36
C ALA A 5 33.93 -9.52 -7.03
N SER A 6 33.52 -8.46 -7.75
CA SER A 6 32.29 -7.71 -7.51
C SER A 6 31.03 -8.44 -8.01
N ALA A 7 31.11 -9.08 -9.19
CA ALA A 7 29.97 -9.74 -9.83
C ALA A 7 29.44 -10.96 -9.04
N ASN A 8 30.31 -11.67 -8.32
CA ASN A 8 29.94 -12.84 -7.52
C ASN A 8 29.12 -12.49 -6.27
N GLY A 9 29.26 -11.28 -5.73
CA GLY A 9 28.55 -10.83 -4.54
C GLY A 9 27.07 -10.54 -4.78
N VAL A 10 26.75 -9.86 -5.89
CA VAL A 10 25.37 -9.49 -6.25
C VAL A 10 24.54 -10.73 -6.57
N GLY A 11 25.09 -11.65 -7.38
CA GLY A 11 24.40 -12.90 -7.73
C GLY A 11 24.15 -13.80 -6.51
N THR A 12 25.06 -13.80 -5.53
CA THR A 12 24.87 -14.55 -4.28
C THR A 12 23.78 -13.95 -3.40
N ARG A 13 23.74 -12.61 -3.28
CA ARG A 13 22.69 -11.91 -2.52
C ARG A 13 21.31 -12.06 -3.15
N LEU A 14 21.21 -11.97 -4.49
CA LEU A 14 19.97 -12.20 -5.21
C LEU A 14 19.45 -13.62 -5.01
N ARG A 15 20.32 -14.64 -5.12
CA ARG A 15 19.95 -16.04 -4.86
C ARG A 15 19.47 -16.25 -3.42
N ALA A 16 20.15 -15.66 -2.44
CA ALA A 16 19.72 -15.73 -1.05
C ALA A 16 18.35 -15.04 -0.83
N PHE A 17 18.11 -13.91 -1.48
CA PHE A 17 16.83 -13.20 -1.43
C PHE A 17 15.69 -14.04 -2.04
N THR A 18 15.89 -14.61 -3.22
CA THR A 18 14.91 -15.47 -3.89
C THR A 18 14.63 -16.76 -3.12
N ALA A 19 15.66 -17.33 -2.48
CA ALA A 19 15.51 -18.51 -1.63
C ALA A 19 14.62 -18.20 -0.42
N ARG A 20 14.86 -17.07 0.27
CA ARG A 20 14.03 -16.63 1.40
C ARG A 20 12.57 -16.41 1.02
N MET A 21 12.29 -15.80 -0.13
CA MET A 21 10.91 -15.62 -0.60
C MET A 21 10.17 -16.94 -0.81
N SER A 22 10.90 -17.99 -1.18
CA SER A 22 10.33 -19.31 -1.49
C SER A 22 10.00 -20.11 -0.23
N GLU A 23 10.54 -19.74 0.93
CA GLU A 23 10.25 -20.40 2.21
C GLU A 23 8.74 -20.42 2.50
N PRO A 24 8.18 -21.58 2.90
CA PRO A 24 6.76 -21.70 3.20
C PRO A 24 6.31 -20.66 4.24
N VAL A 25 5.28 -19.90 3.90
CA VAL A 25 4.63 -18.95 4.82
C VAL A 25 3.64 -19.66 5.73
N ALA A 26 2.95 -20.64 5.15
CA ALA A 26 1.97 -21.48 5.79
C ALA A 26 1.93 -22.78 5.00
N GLU A 27 1.52 -23.86 5.66
CA GLU A 27 1.33 -25.15 5.01
C GLU A 27 0.32 -25.04 3.86
N PRO A 28 0.64 -25.55 2.66
CA PRO A 28 -0.31 -25.61 1.56
C PRO A 28 -1.57 -26.40 1.97
N VAL A 29 -2.72 -25.86 1.62
CA VAL A 29 -4.01 -26.51 1.86
C VAL A 29 -4.33 -27.41 0.67
N THR A 30 -4.33 -28.71 0.92
CA THR A 30 -4.63 -29.75 -0.08
C THR A 30 -6.10 -30.17 -0.08
N ASP A 31 -6.80 -30.08 1.06
CA ASP A 31 -8.22 -30.42 1.17
C ASP A 31 -9.09 -29.55 0.23
N PRO A 32 -9.82 -30.14 -0.73
CA PRO A 32 -10.62 -29.39 -1.70
C PRO A 32 -11.69 -28.48 -1.08
N ARG A 33 -12.31 -28.90 0.04
CA ARG A 33 -13.35 -28.10 0.70
C ARG A 33 -12.75 -26.85 1.32
N ARG A 34 -11.65 -26.98 2.06
CA ARG A 34 -10.93 -25.85 2.65
C ARG A 34 -10.35 -24.92 1.58
N ARG A 35 -9.87 -25.43 0.45
CA ARG A 35 -9.42 -24.60 -0.69
C ARG A 35 -10.56 -23.74 -1.25
N ARG A 36 -11.75 -24.31 -1.43
CA ARG A 36 -12.95 -23.55 -1.88
C ARG A 36 -13.32 -22.45 -0.89
N PHE A 37 -13.28 -22.77 0.41
CA PHE A 37 -13.54 -21.77 1.45
C PHE A 37 -12.52 -20.63 1.41
N LEU A 38 -11.22 -20.92 1.24
CA LEU A 38 -10.20 -19.87 1.11
C LEU A 38 -10.43 -18.98 -0.11
N TRP A 39 -10.84 -19.53 -1.24
CA TRP A 39 -11.21 -18.72 -2.41
C TRP A 39 -12.38 -17.80 -2.13
N LEU A 40 -13.43 -18.30 -1.46
CA LEU A 40 -14.58 -17.48 -1.05
C LEU A 40 -14.17 -16.40 -0.05
N GLU A 41 -13.32 -16.75 0.93
CA GLU A 41 -12.80 -15.79 1.91
C GLU A 41 -12.03 -14.68 1.21
N ILE A 42 -11.08 -15.00 0.33
CA ILE A 42 -10.33 -14.01 -0.46
C ILE A 42 -11.29 -13.14 -1.27
N ALA A 43 -12.24 -13.74 -1.99
CA ALA A 43 -13.18 -13.00 -2.83
C ALA A 43 -14.01 -12.01 -2.00
N VAL A 44 -14.55 -12.44 -0.85
CA VAL A 44 -15.33 -11.56 0.04
C VAL A 44 -14.46 -10.49 0.67
N VAL A 45 -13.30 -10.84 1.21
CA VAL A 45 -12.38 -9.86 1.83
C VAL A 45 -11.97 -8.81 0.82
N LEU A 46 -11.56 -9.20 -0.39
CA LEU A 46 -11.17 -8.27 -1.43
C LEU A 46 -12.36 -7.42 -1.89
N THR A 47 -13.55 -8.00 -2.09
CA THR A 47 -14.75 -7.25 -2.51
C THR A 47 -15.15 -6.19 -1.49
N VAL A 48 -15.11 -6.52 -0.20
CA VAL A 48 -15.46 -5.60 0.89
C VAL A 48 -14.43 -4.48 1.06
N THR A 49 -13.19 -4.69 0.61
CA THR A 49 -12.07 -3.77 0.80
C THR A 49 -11.65 -3.07 -0.50
N PHE A 50 -10.82 -3.71 -1.31
CA PHE A 50 -10.08 -3.06 -2.40
C PHE A 50 -10.53 -3.46 -3.82
N ALA A 51 -11.18 -4.60 -4.02
CA ALA A 51 -11.59 -5.03 -5.36
C ALA A 51 -12.68 -4.13 -5.95
N LEU A 52 -13.66 -3.71 -5.15
CA LEU A 52 -14.66 -2.74 -5.61
C LEU A 52 -14.00 -1.37 -5.88
N SER A 53 -13.06 -0.94 -5.05
CA SER A 53 -12.26 0.28 -5.27
C SER A 53 -11.46 0.21 -6.57
N GLY A 54 -10.90 -0.96 -6.90
CA GLY A 54 -10.22 -1.23 -8.17
C GLY A 54 -11.17 -1.11 -9.36
N TYR A 55 -12.33 -1.76 -9.29
CA TYR A 55 -13.36 -1.67 -10.31
C TYR A 55 -13.81 -0.22 -10.53
N THR A 56 -14.14 0.51 -9.47
CA THR A 56 -14.55 1.92 -9.59
C THR A 56 -13.43 2.81 -10.09
N SER A 57 -12.17 2.54 -9.72
CA SER A 57 -11.01 3.29 -10.22
C SER A 57 -10.79 3.11 -11.71
N ILE A 58 -11.02 1.90 -12.24
CA ILE A 58 -10.99 1.63 -13.68
C ILE A 58 -12.11 2.40 -14.38
N LEU A 59 -13.32 2.41 -13.82
CA LEU A 59 -14.41 3.22 -14.38
C LEU A 59 -14.08 4.72 -14.35
N SER A 60 -13.49 5.21 -13.26
CA SER A 60 -13.09 6.62 -13.12
C SER A 60 -12.06 7.03 -14.17
N ILE A 61 -11.04 6.22 -14.45
CA ILE A 61 -10.07 6.55 -15.50
C ILE A 61 -10.67 6.46 -16.90
N VAL A 62 -11.57 5.52 -17.15
CA VAL A 62 -12.30 5.43 -18.43
C VAL A 62 -13.16 6.67 -18.63
N GLN A 63 -13.90 7.08 -17.60
CA GLN A 63 -14.68 8.31 -17.64
C GLN A 63 -13.80 9.53 -17.91
N ALA A 64 -12.70 9.67 -17.17
CA ALA A 64 -11.75 10.77 -17.32
C ALA A 64 -11.15 10.83 -18.75
N LEU A 65 -10.93 9.69 -19.41
CA LEU A 65 -10.46 9.62 -20.79
C LEU A 65 -11.53 9.95 -21.84
N LEU A 66 -12.82 9.85 -21.48
CA LEU A 66 -13.95 10.19 -22.35
C LEU A 66 -14.36 11.66 -22.23
N ASP A 67 -13.94 12.34 -21.17
CA ASP A 67 -14.22 13.76 -20.95
C ASP A 67 -13.47 14.65 -21.95
N ALA A 68 -14.03 15.83 -22.22
CA ALA A 68 -13.45 16.78 -23.18
C ALA A 68 -12.13 17.41 -22.68
N ALA A 69 -11.97 17.52 -21.36
CA ALA A 69 -10.76 18.05 -20.75
C ALA A 69 -9.68 16.94 -20.67
N PRO A 70 -8.42 17.22 -21.04
CA PRO A 70 -7.36 16.23 -20.95
C PRO A 70 -7.06 15.85 -19.49
N LEU A 71 -6.50 14.65 -19.27
CA LEU A 71 -6.29 14.11 -17.91
C LEU A 71 -5.52 15.07 -16.99
N ASN A 72 -4.45 15.70 -17.48
CA ASN A 72 -3.62 16.62 -16.71
C ASN A 72 -4.30 17.95 -16.35
N GLU A 73 -5.47 18.24 -16.90
CA GLU A 73 -6.32 19.38 -16.50
C GLU A 73 -7.44 18.97 -15.53
N GLN A 74 -7.57 17.67 -15.23
CA GLN A 74 -8.51 17.16 -14.24
C GLN A 74 -7.83 16.99 -12.88
N THR A 75 -8.57 17.21 -11.80
CA THR A 75 -8.07 17.10 -10.42
C THR A 75 -8.75 15.97 -9.66
N GLN A 76 -7.95 15.17 -8.96
CA GLN A 76 -8.42 14.12 -8.06
C GLN A 76 -8.03 14.45 -6.61
N THR A 77 -9.03 14.59 -5.75
CA THR A 77 -8.82 14.95 -4.34
C THR A 77 -8.86 13.71 -3.44
N LEU A 78 -7.74 13.38 -2.78
CA LEU A 78 -7.64 12.17 -1.94
C LEU A 78 -8.43 12.28 -0.63
N ASN A 79 -8.14 13.32 0.16
CA ASN A 79 -8.82 13.58 1.43
C ASN A 79 -9.85 14.72 1.24
N ALA A 80 -10.84 14.49 0.38
CA ALA A 80 -11.88 15.47 0.09
C ALA A 80 -12.81 15.72 1.29
N SER A 81 -13.15 16.99 1.53
CA SER A 81 -14.15 17.39 2.52
C SER A 81 -15.54 16.87 2.11
N ALA A 82 -16.28 16.32 3.08
CA ALA A 82 -17.66 15.85 2.89
C ALA A 82 -18.72 16.90 3.27
N SER A 83 -18.32 17.97 3.96
CA SER A 83 -19.25 18.93 4.54
C SER A 83 -18.58 20.27 4.76
N GLN A 84 -19.30 21.36 4.46
CA GLN A 84 -18.83 22.72 4.78
C GLN A 84 -18.86 23.01 6.29
N ASN A 85 -19.66 22.27 7.07
CA ASN A 85 -19.63 22.35 8.53
C ASN A 85 -18.41 21.56 9.07
N PRO A 86 -17.46 22.19 9.78
CA PRO A 86 -16.22 21.54 10.21
C PRO A 86 -16.40 20.35 11.17
N TRP A 87 -17.41 20.38 12.04
CA TRP A 87 -17.66 19.30 13.00
C TRP A 87 -18.27 18.09 12.31
N LEU A 88 -19.19 18.33 11.37
CA LEU A 88 -19.76 17.26 10.57
C LEU A 88 -18.72 16.66 9.62
N ASP A 89 -17.84 17.47 9.04
CA ASP A 89 -16.74 16.96 8.21
C ASP A 89 -15.77 16.10 9.03
N LEU A 90 -15.39 16.56 10.22
CA LEU A 90 -14.58 15.75 11.15
C LEU A 90 -15.25 14.39 11.43
N ALA A 91 -16.57 14.36 11.68
CA ALA A 91 -17.29 13.11 11.91
C ALA A 91 -17.22 12.18 10.68
N TYR A 92 -17.36 12.71 9.46
CA TYR A 92 -17.17 11.93 8.24
C TYR A 92 -15.75 11.39 8.10
N GLN A 93 -14.72 12.19 8.38
CA GLN A 93 -13.32 11.75 8.31
C GLN A 93 -13.04 10.64 9.34
N LEU A 94 -13.54 10.79 10.57
CA LEU A 94 -13.43 9.76 11.60
C LEU A 94 -14.14 8.46 11.17
N GLY A 95 -15.29 8.55 10.50
CA GLY A 95 -15.96 7.39 9.90
C GLY A 95 -15.11 6.69 8.83
N ARG A 96 -14.44 7.45 7.96
CA ARG A 96 -13.51 6.90 6.95
C ARG A 96 -12.33 6.19 7.62
N ILE A 97 -11.73 6.82 8.64
CA ILE A 97 -10.64 6.24 9.44
C ILE A 97 -11.10 4.94 10.12
N ALA A 98 -12.29 4.94 10.73
CA ALA A 98 -12.83 3.77 11.40
C ALA A 98 -13.03 2.59 10.43
N ARG A 99 -13.53 2.88 9.21
CA ARG A 99 -13.66 1.88 8.14
C ARG A 99 -12.30 1.32 7.70
N LEU A 100 -11.31 2.17 7.44
CA LEU A 100 -9.95 1.72 7.09
C LEU A 100 -9.32 0.89 8.22
N THR A 101 -9.51 1.31 9.46
CA THR A 101 -9.07 0.55 10.64
C THR A 101 -9.75 -0.82 10.69
N ALA A 102 -11.05 -0.91 10.43
CA ALA A 102 -11.76 -2.18 10.35
C ALA A 102 -11.20 -3.08 9.24
N TRP A 103 -10.88 -2.52 8.07
CA TRP A 103 -10.23 -3.23 6.98
C TRP A 103 -8.84 -3.75 7.36
N ALA A 104 -8.05 -2.98 8.10
CA ALA A 104 -6.75 -3.39 8.63
C ALA A 104 -6.85 -4.53 9.65
N LEU A 105 -7.88 -4.51 10.52
CA LEU A 105 -8.09 -5.52 11.55
C LEU A 105 -8.68 -6.84 11.02
N LEU A 106 -9.51 -6.77 9.97
CA LEU A 106 -10.15 -7.92 9.34
C LEU A 106 -9.18 -9.08 9.02
N PRO A 107 -8.08 -8.87 8.27
CA PRO A 107 -7.13 -9.96 7.98
C PRO A 107 -6.48 -10.51 9.24
N LEU A 108 -6.24 -9.69 10.28
CA LEU A 108 -5.64 -10.15 11.52
C LEU A 108 -6.55 -11.15 12.23
N VAL A 109 -7.84 -10.85 12.31
CA VAL A 109 -8.84 -11.73 12.94
C VAL A 109 -8.96 -13.04 12.15
N LEU A 110 -9.06 -12.98 10.83
CA LEU A 110 -9.21 -14.18 9.98
C LEU A 110 -7.98 -15.09 10.02
N LEU A 111 -6.79 -14.49 9.97
CA LEU A 111 -5.53 -15.23 10.04
C LEU A 111 -5.31 -15.82 11.44
N TRP A 112 -5.61 -15.06 12.50
CA TRP A 112 -5.57 -15.56 13.87
C TRP A 112 -6.51 -16.75 14.06
N HIS A 113 -7.75 -16.65 13.57
CA HIS A 113 -8.72 -17.74 13.60
C HIS A 113 -8.22 -18.98 12.83
N SER A 114 -7.43 -18.76 11.77
CA SER A 114 -6.77 -19.81 10.99
C SER A 114 -5.47 -20.34 11.62
N ARG A 115 -5.17 -19.98 12.88
CA ARG A 115 -3.95 -20.33 13.63
C ARG A 115 -2.65 -19.77 13.03
N ILE A 116 -2.74 -18.73 12.20
CA ILE A 116 -1.58 -17.97 11.74
C ILE A 116 -1.25 -16.92 12.81
N SER A 117 -0.07 -17.01 13.41
CA SER A 117 0.34 -16.08 14.47
C SER A 117 0.67 -14.68 13.94
N LEU A 118 0.57 -13.66 14.80
CA LEU A 118 1.06 -12.31 14.50
C LEU A 118 2.54 -12.30 14.12
N ARG A 119 3.32 -13.29 14.58
CA ARG A 119 4.73 -13.44 14.20
C ARG A 119 4.87 -13.81 12.74
N ALA A 120 4.05 -14.74 12.25
CA ALA A 120 4.05 -15.14 10.85
C ALA A 120 3.61 -14.01 9.93
N MET A 121 2.73 -13.11 10.42
CA MET A 121 2.33 -11.89 9.71
C MET A 121 3.44 -10.81 9.71
N GLY A 122 4.48 -10.96 10.54
CA GLY A 122 5.52 -9.95 10.70
C GLY A 122 5.12 -8.76 11.57
N LEU A 123 4.17 -8.98 12.48
CA LEU A 123 3.61 -7.98 13.41
C LEU A 123 4.12 -8.13 14.85
N THR A 124 4.88 -9.16 15.17
CA THR A 124 5.49 -9.27 16.49
C THR A 124 6.75 -8.44 16.61
N LEU A 125 6.84 -7.69 17.70
CA LEU A 125 8.10 -7.20 18.22
C LEU A 125 8.96 -8.41 18.68
N PRO A 126 10.28 -8.43 18.41
CA PRO A 126 11.14 -9.53 18.85
C PRO A 126 11.06 -9.73 20.38
N PRO A 127 10.96 -10.98 20.88
CA PRO A 127 11.00 -11.20 22.33
C PRO A 127 12.42 -10.96 22.88
N GLY A 128 12.55 -10.09 23.87
CA GLY A 128 13.78 -9.89 24.67
C GLY A 128 14.57 -8.59 24.44
N ARG A 129 14.99 -7.97 25.56
CA ARG A 129 15.88 -6.79 25.78
C ARG A 129 15.76 -5.63 24.79
N GLY A 130 14.82 -4.74 25.10
CA GLY A 130 14.69 -3.41 24.51
C GLY A 130 13.68 -3.40 23.37
N HIS A 131 12.51 -2.81 23.63
CA HIS A 131 11.48 -2.59 22.61
C HIS A 131 11.91 -1.53 21.57
N TRP A 132 12.77 -0.60 21.97
CA TRP A 132 13.19 0.53 21.13
C TRP A 132 14.09 0.18 19.93
N PRO A 133 15.13 -0.68 20.03
CA PRO A 133 16.01 -0.97 18.88
C PRO A 133 15.29 -1.64 17.71
N ALA A 134 14.34 -2.54 17.98
CA ALA A 134 13.57 -3.22 16.95
C ALA A 134 12.60 -2.27 16.23
N VAL A 135 11.91 -1.40 17.00
CA VAL A 135 11.03 -0.35 16.44
C VAL A 135 11.84 0.66 15.63
N ARG A 136 13.00 1.10 16.13
CA ARG A 136 13.91 2.00 15.40
C ARG A 136 14.41 1.36 14.10
N GLY A 137 14.72 0.07 14.13
CA GLY A 137 15.14 -0.68 12.94
C GLY A 137 14.04 -0.75 11.87
N ASP A 138 12.78 -0.97 12.27
CA ASP A 138 11.66 -0.99 11.33
C ASP A 138 11.31 0.39 10.81
N LEU A 139 11.36 1.42 11.65
CA LEU A 139 11.18 2.80 11.21
C LEU A 139 12.29 3.21 10.23
N ALA A 140 13.55 2.85 10.50
CA ALA A 140 14.67 3.16 9.61
C ALA A 140 14.52 2.46 8.25
N ARG A 141 14.10 1.18 8.24
CA ARG A 141 13.78 0.47 7.00
C ARG A 141 12.58 1.08 6.29
N GLY A 142 11.55 1.47 7.03
CA GLY A 142 10.39 2.16 6.50
C GLY A 142 10.78 3.46 5.82
N ALA A 143 11.57 4.31 6.48
CA ALA A 143 12.09 5.55 5.91
C ALA A 143 12.98 5.32 4.68
N ALA A 144 13.83 4.28 4.70
CA ALA A 144 14.64 3.92 3.54
C ALA A 144 13.77 3.47 2.34
N LEU A 145 12.72 2.67 2.59
CA LEU A 145 11.75 2.28 1.59
C LEU A 145 10.95 3.48 1.07
N THR A 146 10.56 4.41 1.95
CA THR A 146 9.91 5.68 1.57
C THR A 146 10.80 6.48 0.63
N ALA A 147 12.10 6.63 0.92
CA ALA A 147 13.01 7.34 0.03
C ALA A 147 13.19 6.59 -1.31
N LEU A 148 13.39 5.27 -1.25
CA LEU A 148 13.58 4.41 -2.41
C LEU A 148 12.38 4.44 -3.37
N ILE A 149 11.16 4.58 -2.87
CA ILE A 149 9.93 4.53 -3.66
C ILE A 149 9.41 5.94 -3.94
N GLY A 150 9.39 6.81 -2.93
CA GLY A 150 8.81 8.14 -3.00
C GLY A 150 9.58 9.10 -3.91
N ILE A 151 10.92 9.04 -3.91
CA ILE A 151 11.74 9.89 -4.79
C ILE A 151 11.49 9.57 -6.28
N PRO A 152 11.69 8.33 -6.75
CA PRO A 152 11.37 8.00 -8.15
C PRO A 152 9.87 8.06 -8.43
N GLY A 153 9.01 7.79 -7.45
CA GLY A 153 7.56 7.93 -7.56
C GLY A 153 7.12 9.37 -7.83
N LEU A 154 7.73 10.34 -7.15
CA LEU A 154 7.50 11.76 -7.40
C LEU A 154 7.95 12.15 -8.81
N ALA A 155 9.12 11.68 -9.25
CA ALA A 155 9.59 11.92 -10.62
C ALA A 155 8.64 11.30 -11.66
N LEU A 156 8.15 10.07 -11.42
CA LEU A 156 7.16 9.40 -12.27
C LEU A 156 5.84 10.19 -12.33
N TYR A 157 5.34 10.65 -11.18
CA TYR A 157 4.12 11.46 -11.11
C TYR A 157 4.26 12.74 -11.92
N LEU A 158 5.32 13.52 -11.68
CA LEU A 158 5.56 14.78 -12.39
C LEU A 158 5.74 14.55 -13.91
N GLY A 159 6.46 13.50 -14.29
CA GLY A 159 6.60 13.11 -15.69
C GLY A 159 5.27 12.71 -16.32
N ALA A 160 4.43 11.95 -15.61
CA ALA A 160 3.12 11.52 -16.10
C ALA A 160 2.15 12.69 -16.26
N VAL A 161 2.16 13.67 -15.35
CA VAL A 161 1.38 14.91 -15.48
C VAL A 161 1.88 15.71 -16.69
N ALA A 162 3.19 15.86 -16.84
CA ALA A 162 3.79 16.63 -17.94
C ALA A 162 3.46 16.09 -19.34
N ILE A 163 3.24 14.78 -19.48
CA ILE A 163 2.87 14.14 -20.75
C ILE A 163 1.36 13.91 -20.91
N GLY A 164 0.53 14.41 -19.99
CA GLY A 164 -0.93 14.24 -20.07
C GLY A 164 -1.45 12.84 -19.69
N ALA A 165 -0.64 12.01 -19.03
CA ALA A 165 -1.00 10.64 -18.65
C ALA A 165 -1.59 10.53 -17.23
N ASN A 166 -1.52 11.60 -16.44
CA ASN A 166 -2.04 11.67 -15.07
C ASN A 166 -2.91 12.88 -14.83
N ALA A 167 -3.87 12.73 -13.91
CA ALA A 167 -4.57 13.84 -13.29
C ALA A 167 -3.68 14.55 -12.28
N THR A 168 -3.96 15.83 -12.01
CA THR A 168 -3.38 16.52 -10.87
C THR A 168 -4.00 15.97 -9.59
N VAL A 169 -3.17 15.69 -8.59
CA VAL A 169 -3.63 15.09 -7.33
C VAL A 169 -3.59 16.12 -6.23
N GLU A 170 -4.77 16.51 -5.76
CA GLU A 170 -4.94 17.30 -4.55
C GLU A 170 -4.91 16.34 -3.34
N ALA A 171 -3.82 16.38 -2.58
CA ALA A 171 -3.63 15.42 -1.50
C ALA A 171 -4.60 15.65 -0.32
N SER A 172 -5.13 16.87 -0.14
CA SER A 172 -6.10 17.20 0.89
C SER A 172 -6.96 18.42 0.52
N GLY A 173 -8.27 18.19 0.37
CA GLY A 173 -9.29 19.24 0.25
C GLY A 173 -9.93 19.63 1.58
N LEU A 174 -9.24 19.39 2.71
CA LEU A 174 -9.74 19.77 4.03
C LEU A 174 -9.45 21.25 4.31
N GLY A 175 -10.43 21.96 4.87
CA GLY A 175 -10.29 23.36 5.28
C GLY A 175 -9.24 23.57 6.39
N THR A 176 -8.94 24.83 6.69
CA THR A 176 -8.00 25.21 7.75
C THR A 176 -8.59 24.96 9.14
N THR A 177 -8.38 23.77 9.68
CA THR A 177 -8.84 23.37 11.03
C THR A 177 -7.68 22.81 11.86
N TRP A 178 -7.76 22.93 13.18
CA TRP A 178 -6.73 22.39 14.08
C TRP A 178 -6.61 20.86 13.99
N TRP A 179 -7.72 20.18 13.66
CA TRP A 179 -7.78 18.72 13.53
C TRP A 179 -7.34 18.20 12.16
N ARG A 180 -7.13 19.07 11.16
CA ARG A 180 -6.72 18.67 9.80
C ARG A 180 -5.49 17.76 9.82
N VAL A 181 -4.40 18.22 10.44
CA VAL A 181 -3.14 17.47 10.47
C VAL A 181 -3.28 16.15 11.27
N PRO A 182 -3.83 16.14 12.51
CA PRO A 182 -4.11 14.91 13.23
C PRO A 182 -4.94 13.89 12.43
N VAL A 183 -5.99 14.35 11.74
CA VAL A 183 -6.86 13.50 10.92
C VAL A 183 -6.11 12.96 9.71
N LEU A 184 -5.35 13.77 8.99
CA LEU A 184 -4.56 13.33 7.83
C LEU A 184 -3.51 12.28 8.21
N LEU A 185 -2.80 12.48 9.33
CA LEU A 185 -1.85 11.49 9.85
C LEU A 185 -2.54 10.19 10.27
N THR A 186 -3.68 10.30 10.95
CA THR A 186 -4.44 9.11 11.38
C THR A 186 -5.02 8.36 10.17
N SER A 187 -5.48 9.09 9.16
CA SER A 187 -5.95 8.54 7.88
C SER A 187 -4.83 7.82 7.14
N ALA A 188 -3.65 8.43 7.02
CA ALA A 188 -2.47 7.80 6.42
C ALA A 188 -2.07 6.50 7.15
N LEU A 189 -2.13 6.49 8.48
CA LEU A 189 -1.82 5.30 9.26
C LEU A 189 -2.88 4.21 9.08
N ALA A 190 -4.15 4.57 9.09
CA ALA A 190 -5.25 3.64 8.85
C ALA A 190 -5.22 3.07 7.43
N ASN A 191 -4.93 3.91 6.43
CA ASN A 191 -4.82 3.52 5.03
C ASN A 191 -3.65 2.57 4.80
N SER A 192 -2.46 2.95 5.27
CA SER A 192 -1.28 2.07 5.21
C SER A 192 -1.52 0.75 5.93
N GLY A 193 -2.14 0.75 7.10
CA GLY A 193 -2.55 -0.48 7.78
C GLY A 193 -3.48 -1.34 6.94
N ALA A 194 -4.52 -0.76 6.35
CA ALA A 194 -5.50 -1.48 5.54
C ALA A 194 -4.85 -2.11 4.29
N GLU A 195 -4.11 -1.31 3.53
CA GLU A 195 -3.49 -1.77 2.29
C GLU A 195 -2.38 -2.79 2.55
N GLU A 196 -1.47 -2.53 3.47
CA GLU A 196 -0.36 -3.45 3.72
C GLU A 196 -0.83 -4.77 4.33
N LEU A 197 -1.80 -4.74 5.26
CA LEU A 197 -2.27 -5.97 5.88
C LEU A 197 -3.16 -6.80 4.97
N VAL A 198 -4.01 -6.17 4.15
CA VAL A 198 -4.91 -6.91 3.23
C VAL A 198 -4.17 -7.31 1.95
N VAL A 199 -3.59 -6.35 1.24
CA VAL A 199 -3.11 -6.53 -0.13
C VAL A 199 -1.74 -7.20 -0.17
N VAL A 200 -0.90 -6.97 0.86
CA VAL A 200 0.44 -7.58 0.93
C VAL A 200 0.42 -8.81 1.82
N VAL A 201 0.15 -8.67 3.12
CA VAL A 201 0.34 -9.75 4.10
C VAL A 201 -0.70 -10.86 3.93
N TYR A 202 -1.98 -10.53 4.09
CA TYR A 202 -3.08 -11.49 4.03
C TYR A 202 -3.14 -12.21 2.70
N LEU A 203 -3.14 -11.44 1.60
CA LEU A 203 -3.27 -11.99 0.27
C LEU A 203 -2.09 -12.92 -0.06
N ALA A 204 -0.86 -12.54 0.29
CA ALA A 204 0.29 -13.42 0.11
C ALA A 204 0.18 -14.72 0.92
N ILE A 205 -0.23 -14.65 2.19
CA ILE A 205 -0.45 -15.86 3.02
C ILE A 205 -1.48 -16.76 2.36
N ARG A 206 -2.65 -16.23 2.00
CA ARG A 206 -3.76 -17.02 1.47
C ARG A 206 -3.45 -17.62 0.09
N LEU A 207 -2.82 -16.87 -0.80
CA LEU A 207 -2.41 -17.39 -2.11
C LEU A 207 -1.32 -18.45 -1.98
N ARG A 208 -0.37 -18.30 -1.03
CA ARG A 208 0.62 -19.35 -0.74
C ARG A 208 -0.02 -20.59 -0.14
N GLN A 209 -1.03 -20.46 0.73
CA GLN A 209 -1.84 -21.59 1.20
C GLN A 209 -2.59 -22.29 0.05
N LEU A 210 -3.00 -21.55 -0.97
CA LEU A 210 -3.61 -22.10 -2.19
C LEU A 210 -2.59 -22.74 -3.15
N GLY A 211 -1.29 -22.63 -2.87
CA GLY A 211 -0.21 -23.22 -3.66
C GLY A 211 0.30 -22.33 -4.80
N TRP A 212 -0.06 -21.05 -4.82
CA TRP A 212 0.43 -20.12 -5.85
C TRP A 212 1.94 -19.94 -5.76
N SER A 213 2.62 -19.87 -6.89
CA SER A 213 4.06 -19.59 -6.96
C SER A 213 4.37 -18.17 -6.49
N VAL A 214 5.58 -17.92 -6.00
CA VAL A 214 6.02 -16.58 -5.55
C VAL A 214 5.80 -15.50 -6.63
N PRO A 215 6.17 -15.70 -7.91
CA PRO A 215 5.89 -14.71 -8.95
C PRO A 215 4.41 -14.43 -9.15
N ALA A 216 3.55 -15.46 -9.08
CA ALA A 216 2.10 -15.29 -9.24
C ALA A 216 1.50 -14.48 -8.08
N VAL A 217 1.97 -14.70 -6.85
CA VAL A 217 1.56 -13.91 -5.67
C VAL A 217 1.96 -12.45 -5.81
N ILE A 218 3.22 -12.18 -6.21
CA ILE A 218 3.72 -10.82 -6.43
C ILE A 218 2.92 -10.13 -7.53
N ALA A 219 2.72 -10.79 -8.67
CA ALA A 219 1.99 -10.22 -9.80
C ALA A 219 0.54 -9.90 -9.45
N PHE A 220 -0.19 -10.83 -8.82
CA PHE A 220 -1.60 -10.61 -8.48
C PHE A 220 -1.79 -9.49 -7.48
N SER A 221 -0.96 -9.44 -6.42
CA SER A 221 -1.03 -8.37 -5.42
C SER A 221 -0.62 -7.01 -6.01
N ALA A 222 0.42 -6.96 -6.84
CA ALA A 222 0.84 -5.74 -7.54
C ALA A 222 -0.23 -5.20 -8.49
N VAL A 223 -0.86 -6.08 -9.28
CA VAL A 223 -1.96 -5.69 -10.19
C VAL A 223 -3.17 -5.21 -9.41
N LEU A 224 -3.55 -5.91 -8.32
CA LEU A 224 -4.62 -5.46 -7.45
C LEU A 224 -4.33 -4.05 -6.93
N ARG A 225 -3.11 -3.81 -6.41
CA ARG A 225 -2.70 -2.48 -5.95
C ARG A 225 -2.79 -1.43 -7.04
N GLY A 226 -2.13 -1.65 -8.17
CA GLY A 226 -2.18 -0.71 -9.30
C GLY A 226 -3.61 -0.38 -9.72
N SER A 227 -4.52 -1.38 -9.73
CA SER A 227 -5.89 -1.21 -10.19
C SER A 227 -6.70 -0.18 -9.37
N TYR A 228 -6.61 -0.21 -8.03
CA TYR A 228 -7.34 0.72 -7.18
C TYR A 228 -6.68 2.10 -7.05
N HIS A 229 -5.60 2.35 -7.79
CA HIS A 229 -4.97 3.67 -7.94
C HIS A 229 -5.08 4.25 -9.35
N LEU A 230 -5.72 3.55 -10.30
CA LEU A 230 -5.88 4.05 -11.67
C LEU A 230 -6.69 5.34 -11.77
N TYR A 231 -7.53 5.65 -10.78
CA TYR A 231 -8.29 6.91 -10.73
C TYR A 231 -7.37 8.15 -10.71
N GLN A 232 -6.11 8.02 -10.29
CA GLN A 232 -5.10 9.08 -10.32
C GLN A 232 -4.46 9.27 -11.70
N GLY A 233 -4.69 8.33 -12.63
CA GLY A 233 -4.01 8.24 -13.92
C GLY A 233 -3.04 7.06 -14.03
N PHE A 234 -2.44 6.91 -15.22
CA PHE A 234 -1.60 5.75 -15.55
C PHE A 234 -0.31 5.71 -14.73
N GLY A 235 0.30 6.86 -14.47
CA GLY A 235 1.47 6.99 -13.59
C GLY A 235 1.16 6.62 -12.15
N GLY A 236 -0.02 7.01 -11.64
CA GLY A 236 -0.49 6.63 -10.30
C GLY A 236 -0.68 5.11 -10.18
N GLY A 237 -1.33 4.49 -11.17
CA GLY A 237 -1.49 3.03 -11.24
C GLY A 237 -0.16 2.28 -11.38
N LEU A 238 0.75 2.74 -12.26
CA LEU A 238 2.05 2.11 -12.49
C LEU A 238 2.96 2.22 -11.27
N GLY A 239 3.04 3.39 -10.63
CA GLY A 239 3.82 3.58 -9.41
C GLY A 239 3.38 2.63 -8.30
N ASN A 240 2.07 2.47 -8.15
CA ASN A 240 1.47 1.57 -7.16
C ASN A 240 1.63 0.08 -7.51
N LEU A 241 1.63 -0.28 -8.80
CA LEU A 241 1.98 -1.63 -9.25
C LEU A 241 3.43 -1.97 -8.85
N VAL A 242 4.38 -1.08 -9.12
CA VAL A 242 5.80 -1.27 -8.76
C VAL A 242 5.98 -1.35 -7.24
N MET A 243 5.39 -0.42 -6.50
CA MET A 243 5.43 -0.42 -5.03
C MET A 243 4.85 -1.72 -4.46
N GLY A 244 3.69 -2.17 -4.94
CA GLY A 244 3.06 -3.41 -4.53
C GLY A 244 3.95 -4.63 -4.76
N ALA A 245 4.59 -4.71 -5.94
CA ALA A 245 5.53 -5.79 -6.24
C ALA A 245 6.72 -5.81 -5.28
N LEU A 246 7.32 -4.64 -5.01
CA LEU A 246 8.44 -4.49 -4.07
C LEU A 246 8.04 -4.87 -2.65
N PHE A 247 6.87 -4.44 -2.20
CA PHE A 247 6.39 -4.69 -0.84
C PHE A 247 6.07 -6.15 -0.59
N VAL A 248 5.41 -6.83 -1.54
CA VAL A 248 5.17 -8.27 -1.45
C VAL A 248 6.47 -9.06 -1.48
N ALA A 249 7.41 -8.71 -2.36
CA ALA A 249 8.72 -9.33 -2.40
C ALA A 249 9.49 -9.14 -1.08
N PHE A 250 9.48 -7.93 -0.53
CA PHE A 250 10.08 -7.61 0.76
C PHE A 250 9.44 -8.44 1.87
N TRP A 251 8.11 -8.47 1.95
CA TRP A 251 7.42 -9.23 2.98
C TRP A 251 7.69 -10.73 2.86
N LEU A 252 7.65 -11.30 1.65
CA LEU A 252 7.96 -12.70 1.42
C LEU A 252 9.39 -13.06 1.86
N ALA A 253 10.37 -12.15 1.68
CA ALA A 253 11.77 -12.39 2.02
C ALA A 253 12.11 -12.17 3.51
N PHE A 254 11.43 -11.24 4.19
CA PHE A 254 11.80 -10.82 5.55
C PHE A 254 10.74 -11.08 6.60
N ARG A 255 9.48 -11.31 6.20
CA ARG A 255 8.32 -11.53 7.08
C ARG A 255 8.19 -10.43 8.13
N ARG A 256 8.26 -9.17 7.68
CA ARG A 256 8.05 -7.97 8.52
C ARG A 256 7.06 -7.03 7.85
N ALA A 257 5.94 -6.77 8.51
CA ALA A 257 4.90 -5.87 8.02
C ALA A 257 5.16 -4.41 8.45
N TRP A 258 5.69 -4.20 9.65
CA TRP A 258 5.92 -2.85 10.20
C TRP A 258 6.74 -1.91 9.30
N PRO A 259 7.86 -2.33 8.68
CA PRO A 259 8.58 -1.47 7.74
C PRO A 259 7.73 -1.00 6.56
N LEU A 260 6.83 -1.86 6.05
CA LEU A 260 5.95 -1.54 4.93
C LEU A 260 4.86 -0.56 5.34
N ILE A 261 4.25 -0.79 6.50
CA ILE A 261 3.24 0.11 7.09
C ILE A 261 3.87 1.50 7.31
N TRP A 262 5.07 1.57 7.90
CA TRP A 262 5.77 2.85 8.08
C TRP A 262 6.15 3.50 6.76
N ALA A 263 6.62 2.72 5.79
CA ALA A 263 6.99 3.26 4.49
C ALA A 263 5.80 3.92 3.78
N HIS A 264 4.66 3.22 3.75
CA HIS A 264 3.42 3.72 3.18
C HIS A 264 2.87 4.91 3.96
N PHE A 265 2.80 4.81 5.29
CA PHE A 265 2.38 5.92 6.14
C PHE A 265 3.19 7.20 5.86
N LEU A 266 4.52 7.09 5.73
CA LEU A 266 5.36 8.23 5.45
C LEU A 266 5.16 8.78 4.03
N LEU A 267 4.94 7.91 3.03
CA LEU A 267 4.59 8.34 1.67
C LEU A 267 3.29 9.18 1.69
N ASP A 268 2.24 8.68 2.34
CA ASP A 268 0.96 9.37 2.49
C ASP A 268 1.11 10.65 3.31
N ALA A 269 1.80 10.60 4.44
CA ALA A 269 2.02 11.76 5.30
C ALA A 269 2.78 12.88 4.58
N PHE A 270 3.83 12.55 3.83
CA PHE A 270 4.57 13.52 3.04
C PHE A 270 3.73 14.08 1.89
N ALA A 271 2.93 13.25 1.22
CA ALA A 271 2.00 13.74 0.20
C ALA A 271 0.95 14.69 0.81
N PHE A 272 0.29 14.29 1.88
CA PHE A 272 -0.82 15.05 2.49
C PHE A 272 -0.34 16.36 3.11
N ILE A 273 0.75 16.31 3.89
CA ILE A 273 1.29 17.48 4.61
C ILE A 273 2.14 18.34 3.67
N GLY A 274 2.98 17.73 2.84
CA GLY A 274 3.81 18.44 1.87
C GLY A 274 2.96 19.23 0.89
N TYR A 275 1.87 18.64 0.38
CA TYR A 275 0.88 19.36 -0.42
C TYR A 275 0.27 20.53 0.35
N ALA A 276 -0.24 20.29 1.57
CA ALA A 276 -0.87 21.35 2.38
C ALA A 276 0.08 22.52 2.70
N MET A 277 1.40 22.27 2.76
CA MET A 277 2.41 23.30 2.99
C MET A 277 2.87 24.00 1.72
N ILE A 278 2.94 23.32 0.58
CA ILE A 278 3.57 23.84 -0.65
C ILE A 278 2.53 24.43 -1.61
N ALA A 279 1.37 23.78 -1.77
CA ALA A 279 0.36 24.18 -2.73
C ALA A 279 -0.10 25.65 -2.59
N PRO A 280 -0.27 26.23 -1.37
CA PRO A 280 -0.60 27.64 -1.24
C PRO A 280 0.47 28.63 -1.75
N HIS A 281 1.68 28.14 -2.06
CA HIS A 281 2.84 28.96 -2.44
C HIS A 281 3.27 28.77 -3.89
N VAL A 282 2.65 27.88 -4.67
CA VAL A 282 3.01 27.62 -6.07
C VAL A 282 1.77 27.46 -6.94
N GLY A 283 1.85 27.88 -8.21
CA GLY A 283 0.71 27.79 -9.16
C GLY A 283 0.70 26.55 -10.06
N TRP A 284 1.62 25.60 -9.84
CA TRP A 284 1.78 24.38 -10.65
C TRP A 284 1.35 23.10 -9.92
N LEU A 285 0.99 23.21 -8.63
CA LEU A 285 0.33 22.19 -7.82
C LEU A 285 -1.14 22.56 -7.66
#